data_AF-A0A9W7A3T2-F1
#
_entry.id   AF-A0A9W7A3T2-F1
#
_cell.length_a   1.000
_cell.length_b   1.000
_cell.length_c   1.000
_cell.angle_alpha   90.00
_cell.angle_beta   90.00
_cell.angle_gamma   90.00
#
_symmetry.space_group_name_H-M   'P 1'
#
loop_
_entity.id
_entity.type
_entity.pdbx_description
1 polymer ?
#
loop_
_entity_poly.entity_id
_entity_poly.type
_entity_poly.pdbx_seq_one_letter_code
_entity_poly.pdbx_strand_id
1 'polypeptide(L)'
;MFAGAAAFNQDLSSWNVGEVTQMSGMFQQAVAFTSDLSGWNVKNVECMWAMFAGATSFNSDISIWDVTSVTNMKCMFDEASSFNCGNGDLSRWDTRFLLNMMDMFRDATSFSKATIKNWNLPNLEHVMQYNTIETRIASLFDSKSDDD
;
A
#
# COMPACT_ATOMS: atom_id res chain seq x y z
N MET A 1 -12.66 -4.29 -7.39
CA MET A 1 -14.02 -3.79 -7.70
C MET A 1 -14.04 -2.95 -8.98
N PHE A 2 -13.01 -2.14 -9.22
CA PHE A 2 -12.76 -1.37 -10.46
C PHE A 2 -11.44 -1.79 -11.13
N ALA A 3 -11.05 -3.05 -10.98
CA ALA A 3 -9.80 -3.55 -11.54
C ALA A 3 -9.84 -3.44 -13.09
N GLY A 4 -8.79 -2.87 -13.67
CA GLY A 4 -8.67 -2.63 -15.12
C GLY A 4 -9.54 -1.49 -15.66
N ALA A 5 -10.30 -0.80 -14.81
CA ALA A 5 -11.10 0.34 -15.22
C ALA A 5 -10.21 1.59 -15.36
N ALA A 6 -9.37 1.62 -16.39
CA ALA A 6 -8.31 2.63 -16.55
C ALA A 6 -8.80 4.09 -16.51
N ALA A 7 -10.04 4.35 -16.94
CA ALA A 7 -10.65 5.69 -16.93
C ALA A 7 -11.49 5.99 -15.67
N PHE A 8 -11.57 5.06 -14.71
CA PHE A 8 -12.41 5.25 -13.52
C PHE A 8 -11.81 6.32 -12.60
N ASN A 9 -12.60 7.37 -12.34
CA ASN A 9 -12.26 8.44 -11.41
C ASN A 9 -13.55 9.10 -10.92
N GLN A 10 -14.17 8.53 -9.89
CA GLN A 10 -15.44 9.01 -9.33
C GLN A 10 -15.27 9.33 -7.85
N ASP A 11 -16.01 10.29 -7.34
CA ASP A 11 -16.00 10.60 -5.91
C ASP A 11 -16.51 9.41 -5.08
N LEU A 12 -15.68 8.94 -4.15
CA LEU A 12 -15.97 7.84 -3.23
C LEU A 12 -15.93 8.26 -1.76
N SER A 13 -15.82 9.56 -1.48
CA SER A 13 -15.66 10.09 -0.12
C SER A 13 -16.84 9.74 0.81
N SER A 14 -18.03 9.53 0.24
CA SER A 14 -19.25 9.16 0.96
C SER A 14 -19.45 7.65 1.18
N TRP A 15 -18.55 6.81 0.66
CA TRP A 15 -18.71 5.36 0.75
C TRP A 15 -18.47 4.86 2.16
N ASN A 16 -19.40 4.07 2.68
CA ASN A 16 -19.22 3.35 3.94
C ASN A 16 -18.54 2.01 3.69
N VAL A 17 -17.27 1.91 4.07
CA VAL A 17 -16.46 0.68 3.97
C VAL A 17 -16.16 0.05 5.34
N GLY A 18 -16.83 0.51 6.41
CA GLY A 18 -16.49 0.15 7.79
C GLY A 18 -16.62 -1.34 8.12
N GLU A 19 -17.44 -2.10 7.38
CA GLU A 19 -17.63 -3.54 7.58
C GLU A 19 -16.86 -4.39 6.56
N VAL A 20 -16.10 -3.75 5.65
CA VAL A 20 -15.35 -4.46 4.61
C VAL A 20 -14.10 -5.07 5.22
N THR A 21 -13.91 -6.38 5.01
CA THR A 21 -12.69 -7.10 5.43
C THR A 21 -11.70 -7.32 4.29
N GLN A 22 -12.15 -7.32 3.03
CA GLN A 22 -11.32 -7.62 1.85
C GLN A 22 -11.39 -6.48 0.83
N MET A 23 -10.25 -5.86 0.54
CA MET A 23 -10.10 -4.80 -0.46
C MET A 23 -9.11 -5.16 -1.58
N SER A 24 -8.81 -6.45 -1.74
CA SER A 24 -7.89 -6.95 -2.75
C SER A 24 -8.25 -6.47 -4.17
N GLY A 25 -7.27 -5.90 -4.87
CA GLY A 25 -7.39 -5.46 -6.26
C GLY A 25 -8.53 -4.45 -6.48
N MET A 26 -8.90 -3.66 -5.47
CA MET A 26 -10.08 -2.80 -5.59
C MET A 26 -9.97 -1.80 -6.75
N PHE A 27 -8.79 -1.22 -6.95
CA PHE A 27 -8.44 -0.21 -7.95
C PHE A 27 -7.22 -0.60 -8.79
N GLN A 28 -6.90 -1.89 -8.86
CA GLN A 28 -5.78 -2.38 -9.67
C GLN A 28 -5.92 -1.90 -11.13
N GLN A 29 -4.89 -1.29 -11.70
CA GLN A 29 -4.88 -0.74 -13.06
C GLN A 29 -5.96 0.32 -13.34
N ALA A 30 -6.52 0.95 -12.30
CA ALA A 30 -7.36 2.14 -12.44
C ALA A 30 -6.49 3.37 -12.63
N VAL A 31 -5.84 3.46 -13.80
CA VAL A 31 -4.78 4.44 -14.14
C VAL A 31 -5.15 5.88 -13.80
N ALA A 32 -6.38 6.31 -14.11
CA ALA A 32 -6.86 7.67 -13.89
C ALA A 32 -7.42 7.95 -12.48
N PHE A 33 -7.40 6.98 -11.58
CA PHE A 33 -8.05 7.09 -10.28
C PHE A 33 -7.29 8.04 -9.34
N THR A 34 -7.97 9.08 -8.85
CA THR A 34 -7.39 10.15 -8.01
C THR A 34 -8.23 10.49 -6.78
N SER A 35 -9.32 9.76 -6.55
CA SER A 35 -10.31 10.14 -5.52
C SER A 35 -9.72 10.19 -4.12
N ASP A 36 -10.20 11.14 -3.33
CA ASP A 36 -9.87 11.27 -1.92
C ASP A 36 -10.53 10.13 -1.12
N LEU A 37 -9.71 9.34 -0.44
CA LEU A 37 -10.10 8.23 0.41
C LEU A 37 -9.76 8.44 1.89
N SER A 38 -9.36 9.66 2.28
CA SER A 38 -8.98 9.99 3.66
C SER A 38 -10.12 9.68 4.66
N GLY A 39 -11.38 9.86 4.25
CA GLY A 39 -12.56 9.58 5.08
C GLY A 39 -12.92 8.10 5.27
N TRP A 40 -12.24 7.16 4.61
CA TRP A 40 -12.56 5.74 4.71
C TRP A 40 -12.12 5.14 6.05
N ASN A 41 -13.05 4.45 6.72
CA ASN A 41 -12.76 3.66 7.90
C ASN A 41 -12.37 2.23 7.52
N VAL A 42 -11.07 1.93 7.51
CA VAL A 42 -10.52 0.63 7.08
C VAL A 42 -10.10 -0.29 8.23
N LYS A 43 -10.49 0.01 9.48
CA LYS A 43 -10.03 -0.72 10.69
C LYS A 43 -10.33 -2.22 10.68
N ASN A 44 -11.34 -2.64 9.93
CA ASN A 44 -11.79 -4.03 9.84
C ASN A 44 -11.20 -4.75 8.60
N VAL A 45 -10.45 -4.04 7.76
CA VAL A 45 -9.83 -4.62 6.56
C VAL A 45 -8.66 -5.51 6.97
N GLU A 46 -8.67 -6.73 6.48
CA GLU A 46 -7.66 -7.76 6.74
C GLU A 46 -6.72 -7.93 5.54
N CYS A 47 -7.19 -7.64 4.31
CA CYS A 47 -6.42 -7.81 3.08
C CYS A 47 -6.57 -6.63 2.11
N MET A 48 -5.43 -6.06 1.70
CA MET A 48 -5.30 -4.98 0.72
C MET A 48 -4.38 -5.38 -0.45
N TRP A 49 -4.28 -6.69 -0.74
CA TRP A 49 -3.43 -7.21 -1.80
C TRP A 49 -3.71 -6.50 -3.14
N ALA A 50 -2.66 -5.92 -3.75
CA ALA A 50 -2.71 -5.23 -5.04
C ALA A 50 -3.81 -4.15 -5.16
N MET A 51 -4.27 -3.56 -4.06
CA MET A 51 -5.42 -2.65 -4.06
C MET A 51 -5.28 -1.47 -5.05
N PHE A 52 -4.08 -0.90 -5.17
CA PHE A 52 -3.76 0.21 -6.08
C PHE A 52 -2.66 -0.13 -7.09
N ALA A 53 -2.38 -1.42 -7.31
CA ALA A 53 -1.32 -1.83 -8.23
C ALA A 53 -1.59 -1.30 -9.64
N GLY A 54 -0.67 -0.53 -10.23
CA GLY A 54 -0.82 0.12 -11.53
C GLY A 54 -1.80 1.30 -11.58
N ALA A 55 -2.32 1.77 -10.44
CA ALA A 55 -3.10 3.00 -10.35
C ALA A 55 -2.16 4.22 -10.38
N THR A 56 -1.54 4.48 -11.52
CA THR A 56 -0.40 5.40 -11.65
C THR A 56 -0.69 6.85 -11.24
N SER A 57 -1.94 7.29 -11.25
CA SER A 57 -2.34 8.65 -10.83
C SER A 57 -2.76 8.75 -9.35
N PHE A 58 -2.86 7.63 -8.63
CA PHE A 58 -3.38 7.63 -7.27
C PHE A 58 -2.39 8.26 -6.28
N ASN A 59 -2.85 9.25 -5.50
CA ASN A 59 -2.03 9.92 -4.48
C ASN A 59 -2.87 10.50 -3.31
N SER A 60 -3.92 9.80 -2.89
CA SER A 60 -4.71 10.23 -1.73
C SER A 60 -3.89 10.17 -0.45
N ASP A 61 -4.17 11.10 0.48
CA ASP A 61 -3.66 10.99 1.86
C ASP A 61 -4.40 9.87 2.60
N ILE A 62 -3.66 8.81 2.92
CA ILE A 62 -4.14 7.63 3.65
C ILE A 62 -3.33 7.42 4.95
N SER A 63 -2.60 8.44 5.39
CA SER A 63 -1.76 8.41 6.59
C SER A 63 -2.57 8.19 7.88
N ILE A 64 -3.87 8.52 7.84
CA ILE A 64 -4.80 8.39 8.96
C ILE A 64 -5.54 7.04 9.01
N TRP A 65 -5.36 6.17 8.03
CA TRP A 65 -5.98 4.86 8.03
C TRP A 65 -5.46 3.99 9.19
N ASP A 66 -6.39 3.39 9.95
CA ASP A 66 -6.08 2.34 10.90
C ASP A 66 -5.92 1.01 10.16
N VAL A 67 -4.68 0.61 9.91
CA VAL A 67 -4.32 -0.62 9.19
C VAL A 67 -3.96 -1.77 10.13
N THR A 68 -4.23 -1.64 11.43
CA THR A 68 -3.77 -2.62 12.45
C THR A 68 -4.27 -4.04 12.15
N SER A 69 -5.48 -4.19 11.62
CA SER A 69 -6.05 -5.50 11.27
C SER A 69 -5.53 -6.09 9.96
N VAL A 70 -4.80 -5.30 9.14
CA VAL A 70 -4.33 -5.76 7.84
C VAL A 70 -3.18 -6.75 8.03
N THR A 71 -3.28 -7.89 7.36
CA THR A 71 -2.25 -8.94 7.37
C THR A 71 -1.53 -9.04 6.03
N ASN A 72 -2.13 -8.56 4.93
CA ASN A 72 -1.57 -8.69 3.59
C ASN A 72 -1.72 -7.40 2.77
N MET A 73 -0.57 -6.80 2.45
CA MET A 73 -0.41 -5.62 1.58
C MET A 73 0.52 -5.92 0.39
N LYS A 74 0.68 -7.20 0.01
CA LYS A 74 1.50 -7.57 -1.14
C LYS A 74 1.07 -6.76 -2.38
N CYS A 75 2.04 -6.21 -3.10
CA CYS A 75 1.85 -5.40 -4.31
C CYS A 75 0.88 -4.20 -4.17
N MET A 76 0.54 -3.74 -2.96
CA MET A 76 -0.56 -2.77 -2.77
C MET A 76 -0.41 -1.50 -3.63
N PHE A 77 0.81 -0.97 -3.77
CA PHE A 77 1.17 0.20 -4.57
C PHE A 77 2.18 -0.13 -5.67
N ASP A 78 2.25 -1.39 -6.08
CA ASP A 78 3.13 -1.82 -7.17
C ASP A 78 2.82 -1.03 -8.45
N GLU A 79 3.81 -0.40 -9.09
CA GLU A 79 3.66 0.47 -10.26
C GLU A 79 2.75 1.70 -10.06
N ALA A 80 2.37 2.06 -8.82
CA ALA A 80 1.63 3.28 -8.51
C ALA A 80 2.57 4.50 -8.48
N SER A 81 3.09 4.89 -9.64
CA SER A 81 4.21 5.83 -9.78
C SER A 81 4.01 7.21 -9.15
N SER A 82 2.78 7.74 -9.09
CA SER A 82 2.50 9.04 -8.43
C SER A 82 2.26 8.94 -6.93
N PHE A 83 2.18 7.73 -6.37
CA PHE A 83 1.81 7.55 -4.98
C PHE A 83 2.91 8.05 -4.05
N ASN A 84 2.53 8.98 -3.17
CA ASN A 84 3.35 9.45 -2.05
C ASN A 84 2.48 9.76 -0.82
N CYS A 85 1.34 9.06 -0.67
CA CYS A 85 0.40 9.25 0.45
C CYS A 85 -0.07 10.71 0.66
N GLY A 86 -0.16 11.54 -0.38
CA GLY A 86 -0.59 12.94 -0.31
C GLY A 86 0.37 13.90 0.44
N ASN A 87 0.94 13.48 1.56
CA ASN A 87 1.84 14.24 2.43
C ASN A 87 3.21 13.57 2.65
N GLY A 88 3.44 12.38 2.07
CA GLY A 88 4.69 11.62 2.15
C GLY A 88 4.83 10.72 3.38
N ASP A 89 3.93 10.77 4.36
CA ASP A 89 4.13 10.17 5.68
C ASP A 89 3.19 8.98 5.97
N LEU A 90 3.78 7.78 6.03
CA LEU A 90 3.11 6.55 6.48
C LEU A 90 3.62 6.05 7.84
N SER A 91 4.37 6.86 8.59
CA SER A 91 4.97 6.46 9.87
C SER A 91 3.95 6.11 10.96
N ARG A 92 2.70 6.56 10.80
CA ARG A 92 1.60 6.35 11.75
C ARG A 92 0.92 4.99 11.66
N TRP A 93 1.14 4.24 10.58
CA TRP A 93 0.54 2.93 10.41
C TRP A 93 1.09 1.93 11.44
N ASP A 94 0.21 1.27 12.19
CA ASP A 94 0.58 0.12 13.02
C ASP A 94 0.63 -1.15 12.14
N THR A 95 1.83 -1.58 11.79
CA THR A 95 2.09 -2.71 10.89
C THR A 95 2.36 -4.01 11.61
N ARG A 96 2.17 -4.08 12.93
CA ARG A 96 2.59 -5.22 13.75
C ARG A 96 2.00 -6.56 13.32
N PHE A 97 0.84 -6.58 12.66
CA PHE A 97 0.16 -7.79 12.20
C PHE A 97 0.40 -8.11 10.72
N LEU A 98 1.18 -7.30 9.98
CA LEU A 98 1.52 -7.60 8.60
C LEU A 98 2.32 -8.90 8.50
N LEU A 99 1.83 -9.78 7.64
CA LEU A 99 2.43 -11.07 7.28
C LEU A 99 3.08 -11.01 5.89
N ASN A 100 2.60 -10.13 5.01
CA ASN A 100 3.10 -10.02 3.65
C ASN A 100 2.99 -8.60 3.09
N MET A 101 4.13 -8.05 2.67
CA MET A 101 4.25 -6.77 1.96
C MET A 101 5.20 -6.87 0.76
N MET A 102 5.37 -8.08 0.22
CA MET A 102 6.21 -8.33 -0.96
C MET A 102 5.80 -7.38 -2.10
N ASP A 103 6.78 -6.71 -2.70
CA ASP A 103 6.62 -5.79 -3.84
C ASP A 103 5.61 -4.65 -3.61
N MET A 104 5.28 -4.34 -2.35
CA MET A 104 4.26 -3.34 -2.01
C MET A 104 4.50 -1.98 -2.66
N PHE A 105 5.77 -1.58 -2.81
CA PHE A 105 6.19 -0.30 -3.41
C PHE A 105 7.13 -0.51 -4.61
N ARG A 106 7.11 -1.68 -5.26
CA ARG A 106 7.89 -1.89 -6.48
C ARG A 106 7.42 -0.88 -7.52
N ASP A 107 8.34 -0.16 -8.15
CA ASP A 107 8.05 0.86 -9.18
C ASP A 107 7.11 2.02 -8.74
N ALA A 108 6.89 2.21 -7.43
CA ALA A 108 6.21 3.38 -6.86
C ALA A 108 7.19 4.55 -6.76
N THR A 109 7.59 5.11 -7.89
CA THR A 109 8.77 6.00 -8.00
C THR A 109 8.68 7.32 -7.22
N SER A 110 7.48 7.84 -6.96
CA SER A 110 7.29 9.06 -6.15
C SER A 110 7.30 8.80 -4.64
N PHE A 111 7.22 7.54 -4.20
CA PHE A 111 7.11 7.20 -2.78
C PHE A 111 8.47 7.26 -2.09
N SER A 112 8.57 8.09 -1.04
CA SER A 112 9.78 8.14 -0.22
C SER A 112 9.76 7.09 0.88
N LYS A 113 10.67 6.11 0.78
CA LYS A 113 10.85 5.05 1.80
C LYS A 113 11.33 5.58 3.17
N ALA A 114 11.72 6.85 3.27
CA ALA A 114 12.21 7.45 4.51
C ALA A 114 11.18 7.41 5.64
N THR A 115 9.88 7.40 5.31
CA THR A 115 8.79 7.51 6.29
C THR A 115 8.39 6.19 6.91
N ILE A 116 8.84 5.06 6.36
CA ILE A 116 8.51 3.71 6.83
C ILE A 116 9.66 3.01 7.56
N LYS A 117 10.77 3.73 7.82
CA LYS A 117 11.95 3.18 8.53
C LYS A 117 11.65 2.69 9.95
N ASN A 118 10.59 3.21 10.57
CA ASN A 118 10.21 2.91 11.95
C ASN A 118 9.08 1.87 12.05
N TRP A 119 8.66 1.26 10.93
CA TRP A 119 7.63 0.23 10.95
C TRP A 119 8.08 -0.99 11.76
N ASN A 120 7.20 -1.45 12.65
CA ASN A 120 7.40 -2.66 13.43
C ASN A 120 6.81 -3.85 12.66
N LEU A 121 7.64 -4.82 12.30
CA LEU A 121 7.28 -5.92 11.39
C LEU A 121 7.61 -7.31 11.99
N PRO A 122 7.14 -7.62 13.21
CA PRO A 122 7.58 -8.80 13.95
C PRO A 122 7.13 -10.12 13.31
N ASN A 123 6.11 -10.10 12.45
CA ASN A 123 5.52 -11.30 11.85
C ASN A 123 6.01 -11.59 10.42
N LEU A 124 6.78 -10.69 9.79
CA LEU A 124 7.32 -10.94 8.44
C LEU A 124 8.38 -12.05 8.43
N GLU A 125 9.12 -12.21 9.52
CA GLU A 125 10.19 -13.22 9.63
C GLU A 125 9.64 -14.66 9.56
N HIS A 126 8.41 -14.89 10.02
CA HIS A 126 7.80 -16.23 10.08
C HIS A 126 7.27 -16.73 8.72
N VAL A 127 6.98 -15.85 7.76
CA VAL A 127 6.49 -16.22 6.41
C VAL A 127 7.64 -16.42 5.41
N MET A 128 8.85 -15.97 5.76
CA MET A 128 10.01 -15.89 4.87
C MET A 128 11.02 -17.04 5.03
N GLN A 129 10.67 -18.11 5.76
CA GLN A 129 11.52 -19.29 6.00
C GLN A 129 11.94 -20.07 4.73
N TYR A 130 11.56 -19.61 3.53
CA TYR A 130 11.94 -20.24 2.26
C TYR A 130 12.92 -19.47 1.38
N ASN A 131 13.36 -18.24 1.72
CA ASN A 131 14.50 -17.59 1.06
C ASN A 131 15.05 -16.42 1.90
N THR A 132 16.35 -16.52 2.23
CA THR A 132 17.28 -15.61 2.95
C THR A 132 16.69 -14.29 3.50
N ILE A 133 16.48 -14.28 4.83
CA ILE A 133 15.76 -13.26 5.61
C ILE A 133 16.42 -11.87 5.53
N GLU A 134 17.75 -11.78 5.43
CA GLU A 134 18.46 -10.50 5.46
C GLU A 134 18.41 -9.73 4.13
N THR A 135 18.46 -10.42 2.99
CA THR A 135 18.53 -9.76 1.68
C THR A 135 17.21 -9.10 1.29
N ARG A 136 16.07 -9.59 1.78
CA ARG A 136 14.75 -9.09 1.35
C ARG A 136 14.23 -7.93 2.20
N ILE A 137 14.45 -7.94 3.51
CA ILE A 137 14.23 -6.75 4.35
C ILE A 137 15.17 -5.64 3.89
N ALA A 138 16.45 -5.94 3.62
CA ALA A 138 17.37 -4.98 3.02
C ALA A 138 16.90 -4.49 1.64
N SER A 139 16.47 -5.37 0.71
CA SER A 139 15.99 -4.95 -0.62
C SER A 139 14.67 -4.14 -0.60
N LEU A 140 13.84 -4.28 0.44
CA LEU A 140 12.67 -3.42 0.62
C LEU A 140 13.08 -1.96 0.86
N PHE A 141 14.24 -1.72 1.47
CA PHE A 141 14.78 -0.40 1.78
C PHE A 141 15.94 0.04 0.87
N ASP A 142 16.58 -0.89 0.16
CA ASP A 142 17.82 -0.68 -0.57
C ASP A 142 17.65 -1.14 -2.03
N SER A 143 16.97 -0.31 -2.82
CA SER A 143 17.16 -0.28 -4.26
C SER A 143 17.92 1.01 -4.53
N LYS A 144 19.22 0.85 -4.78
CA LYS A 144 20.17 1.86 -5.23
C LYS A 144 19.53 3.09 -5.85
N SER A 145 19.90 4.24 -5.30
CA SER A 145 20.24 5.42 -6.10
C SER A 145 21.29 5.01 -7.13
N ASP A 146 20.87 4.48 -8.27
CA ASP A 146 21.64 4.57 -9.51
C ASP A 146 21.04 5.75 -10.29
N ASP A 147 21.35 6.97 -9.84
CA ASP A 147 21.27 8.20 -10.64
C ASP A 147 22.38 9.14 -10.14
N ASP A 148 23.41 9.24 -10.99
CA ASP A 148 24.58 10.14 -11.08
C ASP A 148 24.87 11.18 -9.97
#